data_AF-X8DUP3-F1
#
_entry.id   AF-X8DUP3-F1
#
_cell.length_a   1.000
_cell.length_b   1.000
_cell.length_c   1.000
_cell.angle_alpha   90.00
_cell.angle_beta   90.00
_cell.angle_gamma   90.00
#
_symmetry.space_group_name_H-M   'P 1'
#
loop_
_entity.id
_entity.type
_entity.pdbx_description
1 polymer ?
#
loop_
_entity_poly.entity_id
_entity_poly.type
_entity_poly.pdbx_seq_one_letter_code
_entity_poly.pdbx_strand_id
1 'polypeptide(L)'
;MRRPNIVDMSDTRNDPLDLRLAAAGGSWDPRLPEHHGPDQDYIAPGRRVAHLPGFSWPNTPEKCIAGHLDTVWVLDGQLLLCTGCGLDGT
;
A
#
# COMPACT_ATOMS: atom_id res chain seq x y z
N MET A 1 -29.39 25.65 3.04
CA MET A 1 -29.09 24.59 2.06
C MET A 1 -27.58 24.36 2.07
N ARG A 2 -27.10 23.22 2.61
CA ARG A 2 -25.67 22.89 2.69
C ARG A 2 -25.22 22.28 1.37
N ARG A 3 -24.11 22.79 0.83
CA ARG A 3 -23.46 22.28 -0.40
C ARG A 3 -22.94 20.84 -0.17
N PRO A 4 -22.94 19.97 -1.18
CA PRO A 4 -22.30 18.66 -1.08
C PRO A 4 -20.78 18.85 -1.00
N ASN A 5 -20.14 18.19 -0.04
CA ASN A 5 -18.70 18.05 0.04
C ASN A 5 -18.23 17.21 -1.16
N ILE A 6 -17.72 17.87 -2.19
CA ILE A 6 -16.82 17.23 -3.16
C ILE A 6 -15.57 16.88 -2.37
N VAL A 7 -15.37 15.59 -2.12
CA VAL A 7 -14.05 15.04 -1.80
C VAL A 7 -13.20 15.25 -3.04
N ASP A 8 -12.28 16.20 -2.94
CA ASP A 8 -11.33 16.51 -3.98
C ASP A 8 -10.38 15.33 -4.19
N MET A 9 -10.62 14.53 -5.23
CA MET A 9 -9.75 13.42 -5.66
C MET A 9 -8.43 13.92 -6.30
N SER A 10 -8.06 15.19 -6.11
CA SER A 10 -6.85 15.81 -6.68
C SER A 10 -5.60 15.74 -5.81
N ASP A 11 -5.70 15.41 -4.52
CA ASP A 11 -4.58 15.57 -3.57
C ASP A 11 -3.72 14.30 -3.38
N THR A 12 -3.76 13.36 -4.32
CA THR A 12 -2.83 12.20 -4.35
C THR A 12 -1.47 12.54 -4.96
N ARG A 13 -1.25 13.78 -5.42
CA ARG A 13 0.00 14.17 -6.09
C ARG A 13 1.06 14.75 -5.17
N ASN A 14 0.77 14.93 -3.88
CA ASN A 14 1.65 15.65 -2.95
C ASN A 14 2.01 14.90 -1.66
N ASP A 15 1.56 13.65 -1.46
CA ASP A 15 2.08 12.85 -0.34
C ASP A 15 3.59 12.65 -0.55
N PRO A 16 4.46 13.08 0.40
CA PRO A 16 5.89 12.87 0.31
C PRO A 16 6.27 11.41 0.07
N LEU A 17 5.48 10.45 0.57
CA LEU A 17 5.69 9.04 0.35
C LEU A 17 5.40 8.64 -1.11
N ASP A 18 4.32 9.14 -1.70
CA ASP A 18 3.96 8.87 -3.10
C ASP A 18 5.05 9.39 -4.05
N LEU A 19 5.58 10.59 -3.78
CA LEU A 19 6.68 11.17 -4.54
C LEU A 19 7.98 10.36 -4.40
N ARG A 20 8.29 9.87 -3.20
CA ARG A 20 9.49 9.04 -2.95
C ARG A 20 9.37 7.66 -3.61
N LEU A 21 8.20 7.04 -3.54
CA LEU A 21 7.92 5.78 -4.21
C LEU A 21 8.12 5.94 -5.72
N ALA A 22 7.55 7.00 -6.32
CA ALA A 22 7.73 7.32 -7.73
C ALA A 22 9.21 7.60 -8.08
N ALA A 23 9.93 8.33 -7.23
CA ALA A 23 11.36 8.62 -7.45
C ALA A 23 12.23 7.35 -7.42
N ALA A 24 11.81 6.32 -6.67
CA ALA A 24 12.43 5.00 -6.66
C ALA A 24 12.02 4.11 -7.86
N GLY A 25 11.24 4.64 -8.81
CA GLY A 25 10.69 3.90 -9.95
C GLY A 25 9.53 2.97 -9.58
N GLY A 26 8.96 3.15 -8.40
CA GLY A 26 7.80 2.39 -7.93
C GLY A 26 6.47 3.05 -8.24
N SER A 27 5.40 2.36 -7.90
CA SER A 27 4.02 2.85 -8.01
C SER A 27 3.10 2.16 -7.01
N TRP A 28 2.00 2.81 -6.66
CA TRP A 28 0.92 2.15 -5.93
C TRP A 28 0.04 1.36 -6.89
N ASP A 29 -0.38 0.18 -6.48
CA ASP A 29 -1.41 -0.58 -7.17
C ASP A 29 -2.70 0.25 -7.23
N PRO A 30 -3.33 0.42 -8.41
CA PRO A 30 -4.59 1.18 -8.53
C PRO A 30 -5.75 0.49 -7.81
N ARG A 31 -5.67 -0.82 -7.56
CA ARG A 31 -6.69 -1.55 -6.81
C ARG A 31 -6.43 -1.42 -5.32
N LEU A 32 -7.45 -0.96 -4.59
CA LEU A 32 -7.42 -0.99 -3.14
C LEU A 32 -7.64 -2.43 -2.64
N PRO A 33 -6.86 -2.88 -1.64
CA PRO A 33 -7.07 -4.18 -1.03
C PRO A 33 -8.32 -4.19 -0.15
N GLU A 34 -9.00 -5.33 -0.08
CA GLU A 34 -10.25 -5.46 0.67
C GLU A 34 -10.00 -5.98 2.09
N HIS A 35 -9.19 -7.05 2.19
CA HIS A 35 -8.80 -7.70 3.43
C HIS A 35 -7.42 -8.35 3.27
N HIS A 36 -6.79 -8.70 4.40
CA HIS A 36 -5.50 -9.39 4.41
C HIS A 36 -5.69 -10.86 4.79
N GLY A 37 -5.11 -11.74 3.97
CA GLY A 37 -5.06 -13.17 4.20
C GLY A 37 -6.40 -13.92 4.09
N PRO A 38 -6.34 -15.26 4.24
CA PRO A 38 -7.50 -16.14 4.07
C PRO A 38 -8.56 -15.96 5.16
N ASP A 39 -8.16 -15.47 6.34
CA ASP A 39 -9.05 -15.21 7.47
C ASP A 39 -9.79 -13.86 7.37
N GLN A 40 -9.56 -13.13 6.27
CA GLN A 40 -10.18 -11.83 6.00
C GLN A 40 -9.87 -10.77 7.06
N ASP A 41 -8.61 -10.70 7.49
CA ASP A 41 -8.18 -9.71 8.47
C ASP A 41 -8.39 -8.28 7.95
N TYR A 42 -8.77 -7.41 8.88
CA TYR A 42 -9.02 -6.01 8.58
C TYR A 42 -7.77 -5.28 8.10
N ILE A 43 -7.91 -4.55 6.99
CA ILE A 43 -6.90 -3.61 6.51
C ILE A 43 -7.32 -2.19 6.89
N ALA A 44 -6.43 -1.46 7.57
CA ALA A 44 -6.68 -0.07 7.92
C ALA A 44 -6.90 0.80 6.66
N PRO A 45 -7.74 1.85 6.71
CA PRO A 45 -8.00 2.68 5.54
C PRO A 45 -6.72 3.37 5.07
N GLY A 46 -6.55 3.48 3.75
CA GLY A 46 -5.39 4.12 3.13
C GLY A 46 -4.19 3.20 2.86
N ARG A 47 -4.21 1.95 3.34
CA ARG A 47 -3.19 0.97 2.93
C ARG A 47 -3.33 0.63 1.46
N ARG A 48 -2.18 0.62 0.79
CA ARG A 48 -2.05 0.34 -0.64
C ARG A 48 -0.97 -0.72 -0.83
N VAL A 49 -0.95 -1.35 -2.00
CA VAL A 49 0.12 -2.27 -2.40
C VAL A 49 1.17 -1.50 -3.18
N ALA A 50 2.42 -1.52 -2.75
CA ALA A 50 3.51 -0.87 -3.47
C ALA A 50 4.16 -1.83 -4.47
N HIS A 51 4.37 -1.40 -5.70
CA HIS A 51 5.22 -2.07 -6.68
C HIS A 51 6.55 -1.33 -6.77
N LEU A 52 7.67 -2.03 -6.64
CA LEU A 52 9.02 -1.45 -6.63
C LEU A 52 9.95 -2.29 -7.52
N PRO A 53 10.90 -1.67 -8.25
CA PRO A 53 11.93 -2.41 -8.95
C PRO A 53 12.71 -3.33 -8.01
N GLY A 54 12.94 -4.57 -8.44
CA GLY A 54 13.64 -5.60 -7.64
C GLY A 54 12.77 -6.34 -6.62
N PHE A 55 11.50 -5.95 -6.45
CA PHE A 55 10.54 -6.67 -5.63
C PHE A 55 9.49 -7.37 -6.49
N SER A 56 9.10 -8.56 -6.07
CA SER A 56 7.99 -9.31 -6.67
C SER A 56 7.20 -9.94 -5.54
N TRP A 57 5.90 -9.67 -5.50
CA TRP A 57 5.02 -10.19 -4.46
C TRP A 57 4.35 -11.47 -4.95
N PRO A 58 4.54 -12.61 -4.25
CA PRO A 58 3.95 -13.88 -4.69
C PRO A 58 2.42 -13.91 -4.53
N ASN A 59 1.83 -13.03 -3.73
CA ASN A 59 0.40 -13.05 -3.43
C ASN A 59 -0.26 -11.66 -3.58
N THR A 60 -1.58 -11.67 -3.77
CA THR A 60 -2.40 -10.48 -3.46
C THR A 60 -2.64 -10.39 -1.95
N PRO A 61 -3.00 -9.22 -1.40
CA PRO A 61 -3.32 -9.08 0.02
C PRO A 61 -4.34 -10.11 0.52
N GLU A 62 -5.40 -10.37 -0.24
CA GLU A 62 -6.50 -11.28 0.11
C GLU A 62 -6.09 -12.76 0.15
N LYS A 63 -4.95 -13.11 -0.48
CA LYS A 63 -4.40 -14.47 -0.52
C LYS A 63 -3.07 -14.58 0.22
N CYS A 64 -2.65 -13.52 0.91
CA CYS A 64 -1.37 -13.47 1.58
C CYS A 64 -1.34 -14.44 2.76
N ILE A 65 -0.27 -15.23 2.86
CA ILE A 65 -0.03 -16.16 3.98
C ILE A 65 1.23 -15.79 4.78
N ALA A 66 1.82 -14.62 4.48
CA ALA A 66 2.97 -14.11 5.20
C ALA A 66 2.56 -13.78 6.65
N GLY A 67 3.44 -14.07 7.59
CA GLY A 67 3.25 -13.75 8.99
C GLY A 67 3.19 -12.24 9.21
N HIS A 68 2.61 -11.83 10.34
CA HIS A 68 2.44 -10.41 10.69
C HIS A 68 3.76 -9.60 10.71
N LEU A 69 4.89 -10.26 10.96
CA LEU A 69 6.21 -9.64 11.01
C LEU A 69 7.03 -9.83 9.73
N ASP A 70 6.51 -10.55 8.73
CA ASP A 70 7.18 -10.79 7.45
C ASP A 70 7.12 -9.53 6.59
N THR A 71 7.99 -8.58 6.96
CA THR A 71 7.99 -7.22 6.47
C THR A 71 9.41 -6.73 6.16
N VAL A 72 9.50 -5.71 5.31
CA VAL A 72 10.77 -5.07 4.93
C VAL A 72 10.59 -3.57 4.88
N TRP A 73 11.54 -2.85 5.49
CA TRP A 73 11.63 -1.40 5.36
C TRP A 73 12.33 -1.03 4.05
N VAL A 74 11.70 -0.16 3.26
CA VAL A 74 12.22 0.41 2.02
C VAL A 74 12.17 1.93 2.08
N LEU A 75 12.71 2.60 1.05
CA LEU A 75 12.77 4.06 0.95
C LEU A 75 13.39 4.71 2.20
N ASP A 76 14.57 4.22 2.59
CA ASP A 76 15.32 4.68 3.76
C ASP A 76 14.53 4.63 5.08
N GLY A 77 13.74 3.56 5.27
CA GLY A 77 13.02 3.32 6.52
C GLY A 77 11.68 4.03 6.64
N GLN A 78 11.11 4.48 5.53
CA GLN A 78 9.86 5.25 5.54
C GLN A 78 8.64 4.43 5.13
N LEU A 79 8.84 3.32 4.42
CA LEU A 79 7.78 2.46 3.96
C LEU A 79 8.06 1.04 4.41
N LEU A 80 7.17 0.48 5.23
CA LEU A 80 7.19 -0.90 5.65
C LEU A 80 6.27 -1.70 4.73
N LEU A 81 6.81 -2.71 4.05
CA LEU A 81 6.03 -3.54 3.13
C LEU A 81 5.97 -4.97 3.64
N CYS A 82 4.80 -5.58 3.57
CA CYS A 82 4.67 -7.03 3.67
C CYS A 82 5.44 -7.71 2.53
N THR A 83 6.33 -8.65 2.86
CA THR A 83 7.15 -9.35 1.84
C THR A 83 6.33 -10.34 1.01
N GLY A 84 5.15 -10.73 1.47
CA GLY A 84 4.26 -11.67 0.78
C GLY A 84 3.33 -11.03 -0.25
N CYS A 85 2.88 -9.79 -0.02
CA CYS A 85 1.87 -9.14 -0.88
C CYS A 85 2.14 -7.66 -1.20
N GLY A 86 3.23 -7.07 -0.68
CA GLY A 86 3.56 -5.66 -0.92
C GLY A 86 2.64 -4.66 -0.26
N LEU A 87 1.74 -5.10 0.63
CA LEU A 87 0.85 -4.23 1.39
C LEU A 87 1.66 -3.32 2.31
N ASP A 88 1.32 -2.05 2.31
CA ASP A 88 1.83 -1.06 3.24
C ASP A 88 1.44 -1.40 4.70
N GLY A 89 2.44 -1.49 5.57
CA GLY A 89 2.33 -1.79 6.99
C GLY A 89 2.79 -0.66 7.93
N THR A 90 3.17 0.53 7.44
CA THR A 90 3.61 1.68 8.26
C THR A 90 2.61 2.23 9.26
#